data_AF-A0A6J1YKL9-F1
#
_entry.id   AF-A0A6J1YKL9-F1
#
_cell.length_a   1.000
_cell.length_b   1.000
_cell.length_c   1.000
_cell.angle_alpha   90.00
_cell.angle_beta   90.00
_cell.angle_gamma   90.00
#
_symmetry.space_group_name_H-M   'P 1'
#
loop_
_entity.id
_entity.type
_entity.pdbx_description
1 polymer ?
#
loop_
_entity_poly.entity_id
_entity_poly.type
_entity_poly.pdbx_seq_one_letter_code
_entity_poly.pdbx_strand_id
1 'polypeptide(L)'
;MKHGSPCSRRRAEQRLPPHSCALFEKGPHGDQIASGLLPDQGGRMATARSPCNPQSTVDLGAQYITRTPHYAKKHQSFYDELLAHGILKPLTSPIEGMVMKEGDCNFVAPQGLSSIVKHYLEESGAEVSFRHRVTQINLRNDKWEVSKETGSPERFDIVVLTMPVPQILQLQGDIANLISECQRQQLESVCYSSRYALGLFYEAGTKIDVPWAGQYITSNPCTRFISIDNKKRNIGDKCSCQLSWPIDSSSGTFPCVWRGWVHPVQLRRLCLFCPVCSRSFKEPNLAPGSLFSTCAWGFWFHSSL
;
A
#
# COMPACT_ATOMS: atom_id res chain seq x y z
N MET A 1 -13.78 -18.55 50.62
CA MET A 1 -14.23 -18.38 49.23
C MET A 1 -13.50 -17.18 48.66
N LYS A 2 -12.79 -17.36 47.53
CA LYS A 2 -11.79 -16.42 47.00
C LYS A 2 -12.44 -15.28 46.20
N HIS A 3 -12.03 -14.05 46.49
CA HIS A 3 -12.30 -12.87 45.67
C HIS A 3 -11.56 -12.96 44.33
N GLY A 4 -12.29 -12.78 43.22
CA GLY A 4 -11.72 -12.67 41.88
C GLY A 4 -11.53 -11.20 41.48
N SER A 5 -10.29 -10.80 41.22
CA SER A 5 -9.90 -9.47 40.74
C SER A 5 -10.37 -9.21 39.29
N PRO A 6 -10.66 -7.96 38.89
CA PRO A 6 -10.96 -7.63 37.50
C PRO A 6 -9.67 -7.69 36.66
N CYS A 7 -9.70 -8.48 35.60
CA CYS A 7 -8.61 -8.59 34.64
C CYS A 7 -8.40 -7.26 33.89
N SER A 8 -7.24 -6.64 34.05
CA SER A 8 -6.84 -5.42 33.35
C SER A 8 -6.67 -5.71 31.86
N ARG A 9 -7.56 -5.17 31.03
CA ARG A 9 -7.41 -5.15 29.57
C ARG A 9 -6.21 -4.28 29.20
N ARG A 10 -5.07 -4.90 28.86
CA ARG A 10 -3.97 -4.19 28.19
C ARG A 10 -4.44 -3.77 26.80
N ARG A 11 -4.57 -2.46 26.59
CA ARG A 11 -4.79 -1.84 25.29
C ARG A 11 -3.56 -2.15 24.43
N ALA A 12 -3.69 -3.03 23.45
CA ALA A 12 -2.63 -3.26 22.48
C ALA A 12 -2.46 -1.94 21.68
N GLU A 13 -1.28 -1.32 21.78
CA GLU A 13 -0.91 -0.17 20.95
C GLU A 13 -1.04 -0.56 19.47
N GLN A 14 -2.03 0.00 18.79
CA GLN A 14 -2.18 -0.09 17.35
C GLN A 14 -1.08 0.76 16.69
N ARG A 15 0.08 0.15 16.38
CA ARG A 15 1.03 0.75 15.44
C ARG A 15 0.46 0.64 14.03
N LEU A 16 -0.19 1.71 13.59
CA LEU A 16 -0.59 1.89 12.20
C LEU A 16 0.66 2.11 11.32
N PRO A 17 0.68 1.61 10.08
CA PRO A 17 1.81 1.80 9.18
C PRO A 17 1.99 3.29 8.80
N PRO A 18 3.23 3.75 8.60
CA PRO A 18 3.53 5.14 8.31
C PRO A 18 2.97 5.60 6.94
N HIS A 19 2.38 6.80 6.88
CA HIS A 19 1.89 7.44 5.65
C HIS A 19 2.45 8.87 5.50
N SER A 20 2.36 9.43 4.28
CA SER A 20 2.96 10.71 3.85
C SER A 20 2.27 11.95 4.43
N CYS A 21 3.03 13.04 4.60
CA CYS A 21 2.60 14.34 5.13
C CYS A 21 2.98 15.45 4.14
N ALA A 22 2.06 15.94 3.32
CA ALA A 22 2.37 17.03 2.39
C ALA A 22 2.42 18.38 3.13
N LEU A 23 3.56 19.09 3.13
CA LEU A 23 3.65 20.45 3.67
C LEU A 23 3.35 21.45 2.53
N PHE A 24 3.03 22.71 2.84
CA PHE A 24 2.76 23.71 1.80
C PHE A 24 3.37 25.04 2.22
N GLU A 25 4.46 25.48 1.61
CA GLU A 25 4.89 26.88 1.79
C GLU A 25 4.05 27.80 0.91
N LYS A 26 3.82 29.03 1.37
CA LYS A 26 3.35 30.11 0.50
C LYS A 26 4.28 31.30 0.68
N GLY A 27 5.55 31.09 0.34
CA GLY A 27 6.55 32.16 0.29
C GLY A 27 6.38 33.06 -0.93
N PRO A 28 7.02 34.24 -0.96
CA PRO A 28 6.87 35.26 -2.02
C PRO A 28 7.30 34.81 -3.43
N HIS A 29 7.89 33.61 -3.56
CA HIS A 29 8.26 32.98 -4.83
C HIS A 29 7.40 31.76 -5.24
N GLY A 30 6.44 31.33 -4.41
CA GLY A 30 5.42 30.34 -4.81
C GLY A 30 5.82 28.86 -4.73
N ASP A 31 6.89 28.50 -4.02
CA ASP A 31 7.38 27.12 -3.93
C ASP A 31 6.47 26.23 -3.05
N GLN A 32 6.09 25.05 -3.54
CA GLN A 32 5.28 24.05 -2.83
C GLN A 32 6.16 22.86 -2.41
N ILE A 33 6.10 22.40 -1.15
CA ILE A 33 6.95 21.29 -0.66
C ILE A 33 6.13 20.10 -0.14
N ALA A 34 5.96 19.05 -0.93
CA ALA A 34 5.29 17.83 -0.46
C ALA A 34 6.28 16.92 0.29
N SER A 35 6.00 16.55 1.54
CA SER A 35 6.81 15.60 2.30
C SER A 35 6.19 14.19 2.40
N GLY A 36 7.03 13.18 2.38
CA GLY A 36 6.64 11.78 2.42
C GLY A 36 7.46 11.02 3.44
N LEU A 37 6.81 10.17 4.25
CA LEU A 37 7.52 9.27 5.16
C LEU A 37 8.09 8.05 4.44
N LEU A 38 7.43 7.62 3.37
CA LEU A 38 7.82 6.44 2.60
C LEU A 38 8.82 6.79 1.50
N PRO A 39 9.64 5.83 1.05
CA PRO A 39 10.62 6.03 -0.02
C PRO A 39 10.01 6.16 -1.43
N ASP A 40 8.69 6.05 -1.58
CA ASP A 40 7.97 6.25 -2.84
C ASP A 40 6.64 6.99 -2.58
N GLN A 41 6.12 7.59 -3.64
CA GLN A 41 4.86 8.31 -3.67
C GLN A 41 3.66 7.33 -3.69
N GLY A 42 2.50 7.79 -3.23
CA GLY A 42 1.24 7.06 -3.40
C GLY A 42 0.56 6.59 -2.11
N GLY A 43 1.27 6.44 -1.00
CA GLY A 43 0.66 6.03 0.28
C GLY A 43 -0.14 4.72 0.16
N ARG A 44 -1.46 4.76 0.41
CA ARG A 44 -2.35 3.59 0.23
C ARG A 44 -2.69 3.27 -1.24
N MET A 45 -2.14 4.03 -2.18
CA MET A 45 -2.17 3.77 -3.62
C MET A 45 -0.80 3.39 -4.17
N ALA A 46 0.16 3.05 -3.29
CA ALA A 46 1.52 2.68 -3.71
C ALA A 46 1.52 1.41 -4.59
N THR A 47 2.39 1.44 -5.60
CA THR A 47 2.65 0.32 -6.51
C THR A 47 4.05 -0.19 -6.21
N ALA A 48 4.16 -1.44 -5.76
CA ALA A 48 5.44 -2.09 -5.51
C ALA A 48 6.05 -2.61 -6.83
N ARG A 49 7.39 -2.72 -6.87
CA ARG A 49 8.13 -3.24 -8.02
C ARG A 49 8.95 -4.46 -7.61
N SER A 50 9.12 -5.41 -8.52
CA SER A 50 9.99 -6.56 -8.30
C SER A 50 11.46 -6.10 -8.26
N PRO A 51 12.25 -6.58 -7.29
CA PRO A 51 13.71 -6.37 -7.29
C PRO A 51 14.40 -6.98 -8.52
N CYS A 52 13.85 -8.07 -9.06
CA CYS A 52 14.45 -8.80 -10.18
C CYS A 52 14.01 -8.26 -11.55
N ASN A 53 12.89 -7.53 -11.62
CA ASN A 53 12.40 -6.92 -12.85
C ASN A 53 11.58 -5.66 -12.54
N PRO A 54 12.14 -4.46 -12.73
CA PRO A 54 11.45 -3.20 -12.44
C PRO A 54 10.15 -2.97 -13.23
N GLN A 55 9.95 -3.66 -14.36
CA GLN A 55 8.70 -3.61 -15.13
C GLN A 55 7.59 -4.45 -14.49
N SER A 56 7.95 -5.43 -13.67
CA SER A 56 7.01 -6.25 -12.91
C SER A 56 6.56 -5.48 -11.67
N THR A 57 5.30 -5.08 -11.66
CA THR A 57 4.73 -4.17 -10.67
C THR A 57 3.42 -4.74 -10.10
N VAL A 58 3.08 -4.36 -8.87
CA VAL A 58 1.83 -4.78 -8.20
C VAL A 58 1.28 -3.68 -7.32
N ASP A 59 -0.02 -3.41 -7.42
CA ASP A 59 -0.70 -2.50 -6.50
C ASP A 59 -1.01 -3.22 -5.19
N LEU A 60 -0.42 -2.77 -4.06
CA LEU A 60 -0.63 -3.42 -2.75
C LEU A 60 -1.82 -2.85 -1.97
N GLY A 61 -2.22 -1.62 -2.30
CA GLY A 61 -3.31 -0.93 -1.63
C GLY A 61 -4.58 -0.90 -2.49
N ALA A 62 -5.00 0.29 -2.92
CA ALA A 62 -6.11 0.45 -3.84
C ALA A 62 -5.92 -0.38 -5.12
N GLN A 63 -6.95 -1.11 -5.53
CA GLN A 63 -6.86 -2.07 -6.64
C GLN A 63 -7.42 -1.52 -7.95
N TYR A 64 -8.47 -0.71 -7.87
CA TYR A 64 -9.14 -0.04 -8.98
C TYR A 64 -9.97 1.13 -8.42
N ILE A 65 -10.47 2.01 -9.29
CA ILE A 65 -11.29 3.18 -8.92
C ILE A 65 -12.71 2.97 -9.43
N THR A 66 -13.69 3.02 -8.53
CA THR A 66 -15.10 3.02 -8.89
C THR A 66 -15.64 4.44 -8.91
N ARG A 67 -16.26 4.82 -10.03
CA ARG A 67 -16.96 6.09 -10.21
C ARG A 67 -18.46 5.83 -10.19
N THR A 68 -19.14 6.38 -9.18
CA THR A 68 -20.60 6.34 -9.10
C THR A 68 -21.23 7.42 -9.99
N PRO A 69 -22.52 7.30 -10.36
CA PRO A 69 -23.21 8.32 -11.17
C PRO A 69 -23.16 9.73 -10.56
N HIS A 70 -23.24 9.82 -9.24
CA HIS A 70 -23.15 11.09 -8.51
C HIS A 70 -21.77 11.76 -8.72
N TYR A 71 -20.69 11.00 -8.53
CA TYR A 71 -19.33 11.53 -8.68
C TYR A 71 -18.88 11.66 -10.14
N ALA A 72 -19.54 10.96 -11.07
CA ALA A 72 -19.31 11.16 -12.50
C ALA A 72 -19.61 12.60 -12.94
N LYS A 73 -20.64 13.23 -12.36
CA LYS A 73 -20.95 14.65 -12.62
C LYS A 73 -20.06 15.58 -11.79
N LYS A 74 -19.97 15.31 -10.48
CA LYS A 74 -19.27 16.22 -9.55
C LYS A 74 -17.76 16.31 -9.80
N HIS A 75 -17.13 15.20 -10.20
CA HIS A 75 -15.69 15.12 -10.40
C HIS A 75 -15.33 14.88 -11.88
N GLN A 76 -16.20 15.28 -12.81
CA GLN A 76 -16.06 14.98 -14.23
C GLN A 76 -14.69 15.37 -14.79
N SER A 77 -14.23 16.61 -14.53
CA SER A 77 -12.97 17.14 -15.04
C SER A 77 -11.77 16.26 -14.67
N PHE A 78 -11.70 15.79 -13.42
CA PHE A 78 -10.60 14.92 -12.96
C PHE A 78 -10.58 13.58 -13.70
N TYR A 79 -11.74 13.00 -14.01
CA TYR A 79 -11.79 11.76 -14.77
C TYR A 79 -11.41 12.00 -16.23
N ASP A 80 -11.94 13.05 -16.84
CA ASP A 80 -11.68 13.39 -18.24
C ASP A 80 -10.19 13.66 -18.47
N GLU A 81 -9.55 14.40 -17.55
CA GLU A 81 -8.11 14.66 -17.54
C GLU A 81 -7.27 13.38 -17.41
N LEU A 82 -7.53 12.56 -16.39
CA LEU A 82 -6.77 11.32 -16.15
C LEU A 82 -6.96 10.29 -17.28
N LEU A 83 -8.13 10.28 -17.92
CA LEU A 83 -8.40 9.45 -19.11
C LEU A 83 -7.66 9.99 -20.34
N ALA A 84 -7.68 11.31 -20.57
CA ALA A 84 -6.99 11.94 -21.69
C ALA A 84 -5.47 11.72 -21.66
N HIS A 85 -4.87 11.75 -20.46
CA HIS A 85 -3.44 11.46 -20.26
C HIS A 85 -3.13 9.95 -20.22
N GLY A 86 -4.14 9.09 -20.32
CA GLY A 86 -3.95 7.63 -20.27
C GLY A 86 -3.48 7.09 -18.91
N ILE A 87 -3.58 7.91 -17.86
CA ILE A 87 -3.27 7.53 -16.47
C ILE A 87 -4.32 6.59 -15.93
N LEU A 88 -5.58 6.81 -16.32
CA LEU A 88 -6.68 5.88 -16.11
C LEU A 88 -7.16 5.26 -17.41
N LYS A 89 -7.66 4.04 -17.31
CA LYS A 89 -8.39 3.34 -18.37
C LYS A 89 -9.58 2.59 -17.78
N PRO A 90 -10.68 2.41 -18.54
CA PRO A 90 -11.77 1.55 -18.11
C PRO A 90 -11.28 0.14 -17.76
N LEU A 91 -11.77 -0.41 -16.65
CA LEU A 91 -11.52 -1.80 -16.28
C LEU A 91 -12.36 -2.71 -17.19
N THR A 92 -11.68 -3.44 -18.07
CA THR A 92 -12.32 -4.40 -19.00
C THR A 92 -12.17 -5.85 -18.55
N SER A 93 -11.21 -6.13 -17.67
CA SER A 93 -10.93 -7.49 -17.21
C SER A 93 -11.94 -7.95 -16.15
N PRO A 94 -12.40 -9.22 -16.21
CA PRO A 94 -13.43 -9.72 -15.30
C PRO A 94 -12.94 -9.79 -13.85
N ILE A 95 -13.71 -9.24 -12.92
CA ILE A 95 -13.50 -9.37 -11.47
C ILE A 95 -14.68 -10.15 -10.88
N GLU A 96 -14.42 -11.36 -10.40
CA GLU A 96 -15.44 -12.23 -9.84
C GLU A 96 -15.90 -11.76 -8.46
N GLY A 97 -17.20 -11.85 -8.20
CA GLY A 97 -17.83 -11.39 -6.95
C GLY A 97 -17.90 -9.87 -6.80
N MET A 98 -17.56 -9.12 -7.85
CA MET A 98 -17.76 -7.67 -7.89
C MET A 98 -19.26 -7.33 -7.99
N VAL A 99 -19.73 -6.45 -7.12
CA VAL A 99 -21.10 -5.93 -7.14
C VAL A 99 -21.09 -4.57 -7.81
N MET A 100 -21.81 -4.45 -8.93
CA MET A 100 -21.98 -3.20 -9.67
C MET A 100 -23.38 -2.64 -9.44
N LYS A 101 -23.49 -1.35 -9.14
CA LYS A 101 -24.77 -0.65 -9.20
C LYS A 101 -24.97 -0.08 -10.60
N GLU A 102 -26.22 0.21 -10.94
CA GLU A 102 -26.55 0.83 -12.21
C GLU A 102 -25.80 2.16 -12.38
N GLY A 103 -25.09 2.30 -13.50
CA GLY A 103 -24.30 3.47 -13.83
C GLY A 103 -22.92 3.58 -13.15
N ASP A 104 -22.51 2.60 -12.34
CA ASP A 104 -21.13 2.53 -11.83
C ASP A 104 -20.15 2.20 -12.97
N CYS A 105 -19.01 2.91 -13.00
CA CYS A 105 -17.90 2.62 -13.91
C CYS A 105 -16.63 2.32 -13.10
N ASN A 106 -15.89 1.28 -13.48
CA ASN A 106 -14.60 0.96 -12.86
C ASN A 106 -13.42 1.32 -13.78
N PHE A 107 -12.34 1.77 -13.17
CA PHE A 107 -11.12 2.20 -13.85
C PHE A 107 -9.89 1.59 -13.18
N VAL A 108 -8.84 1.39 -13.96
CA VAL A 108 -7.51 0.96 -13.51
C VAL A 108 -6.45 1.92 -14.04
N ALA A 109 -5.31 1.98 -13.36
CA ALA A 109 -4.14 2.70 -13.86
C ALA A 109 -3.16 1.71 -14.51
N PRO A 110 -2.94 1.76 -15.84
CA PRO A 110 -2.11 0.76 -16.53
C PRO A 110 -0.65 0.77 -16.02
N GLN A 111 -0.14 1.93 -15.62
CA GLN A 111 1.21 2.09 -15.06
C GLN A 111 1.29 1.86 -13.54
N GLY A 112 0.22 1.35 -12.93
CA GLY A 112 0.07 1.20 -11.47
C GLY A 112 -0.63 2.39 -10.83
N LEU A 113 -1.36 2.17 -9.74
CA LEU A 113 -2.19 3.19 -9.09
C LEU A 113 -1.39 4.39 -8.56
N SER A 114 -0.09 4.22 -8.26
CA SER A 114 0.77 5.33 -7.84
C SER A 114 0.99 6.37 -8.95
N SER A 115 0.75 6.03 -10.22
CA SER A 115 0.88 6.96 -11.35
C SER A 115 -0.09 8.15 -11.26
N ILE A 116 -1.24 7.99 -10.62
CA ILE A 116 -2.20 9.09 -10.39
C ILE A 116 -1.59 10.14 -9.46
N VAL A 117 -0.94 9.68 -8.39
CA VAL A 117 -0.29 10.57 -7.42
C VAL A 117 0.93 11.24 -8.03
N LYS A 118 1.70 10.49 -8.84
CA LYS A 118 2.85 11.02 -9.58
C LYS A 118 2.45 12.14 -10.53
N HIS A 119 1.39 11.93 -11.31
CA HIS A 119 0.85 12.94 -12.22
C HIS A 119 0.52 14.25 -11.50
N TYR A 120 -0.26 14.22 -10.42
CA TYR A 120 -0.64 15.45 -9.73
C TYR A 120 0.52 16.11 -8.96
N LEU A 121 1.55 15.36 -8.55
CA LEU A 121 2.76 15.94 -7.97
C LEU A 121 3.66 16.57 -9.02
N GLU A 122 3.73 15.98 -10.22
CA GLU A 122 4.44 16.56 -11.36
C GLU A 122 3.74 17.81 -11.88
N GLU A 123 2.41 17.76 -12.03
CA GLU A 123 1.59 18.89 -12.48
C GLU A 123 1.63 20.07 -11.51
N SER A 124 1.75 19.82 -10.20
CA SER A 124 1.84 20.89 -9.21
C SER A 124 3.18 21.63 -9.22
N GLY A 125 4.23 21.03 -9.80
CA GLY A 125 5.60 21.55 -9.75
C GLY A 125 6.19 21.57 -8.33
N ALA A 126 5.61 20.84 -7.38
CA ALA A 126 6.06 20.84 -6.00
C ALA A 126 7.42 20.14 -5.83
N GLU A 127 8.27 20.69 -4.97
CA GLU A 127 9.45 19.99 -4.48
C GLU A 127 9.00 18.85 -3.54
N VAL A 128 9.38 17.61 -3.85
CA VAL A 128 8.93 16.45 -3.07
C VAL A 128 10.09 15.84 -2.27
N SER A 129 9.99 15.89 -0.95
CA SER A 129 10.98 15.34 -0.02
C SER A 129 10.52 14.02 0.60
N PHE A 130 11.28 12.94 0.40
CA PHE A 130 10.98 11.61 0.94
C PHE A 130 11.77 11.28 2.20
N ARG A 131 11.25 10.35 3.00
CA ARG A 131 11.81 9.96 4.30
C ARG A 131 11.85 11.13 5.30
N HIS A 132 10.96 12.10 5.13
CA HIS A 132 10.82 13.24 6.01
C HIS A 132 9.65 12.97 6.96
N ARG A 133 9.96 12.37 8.12
CA ARG A 133 8.96 12.16 9.16
C ARG A 133 8.77 13.43 9.97
N VAL A 134 7.65 14.12 9.79
CA VAL A 134 7.24 15.20 10.68
C VAL A 134 6.93 14.65 12.06
N THR A 135 7.49 15.26 13.11
CA THR A 135 7.32 14.85 14.51
C THR A 135 6.67 15.94 15.36
N GLN A 136 6.99 17.20 15.08
CA GLN A 136 6.48 18.36 15.81
C GLN A 136 6.11 19.51 14.88
N ILE A 137 5.07 20.26 15.25
CA ILE A 137 4.68 21.51 14.59
C ILE A 137 4.45 22.56 15.67
N ASN A 138 5.24 23.63 15.62
CA ASN A 138 5.21 24.74 16.57
C ASN A 138 4.96 26.06 15.87
N LEU A 139 4.38 27.04 16.57
CA LEU A 139 4.25 28.41 16.06
C LEU A 139 5.37 29.26 16.64
N ARG A 140 6.21 29.84 15.77
CA ARG A 140 7.35 30.68 16.15
C ARG A 140 7.40 31.90 15.26
N ASN A 141 7.36 33.10 15.85
CA ASN A 141 7.43 34.38 15.11
C ASN A 141 6.45 34.43 13.93
N ASP A 142 5.18 34.09 14.19
CA ASP A 142 4.08 34.06 13.20
C ASP A 142 4.28 33.11 12.01
N LYS A 143 5.22 32.15 12.10
CA LYS A 143 5.41 31.08 11.12
C LYS A 143 5.36 29.70 11.78
N TRP A 144 4.97 28.69 11.01
CA TRP A 144 5.02 27.30 11.42
C TRP A 144 6.44 26.78 11.34
N GLU A 145 6.98 26.34 12.46
CA GLU A 145 8.24 25.61 12.53
C GLU A 145 7.93 24.11 12.61
N VAL A 146 8.35 23.37 11.58
CA VAL A 146 8.07 21.94 11.41
C VAL A 146 9.35 21.17 11.65
N SER A 147 9.37 20.38 12.74
CA SER A 147 10.49 19.51 13.07
C SER A 147 10.30 18.13 12.46
N LYS A 148 11.41 17.55 12.03
CA LYS A 148 11.50 16.20 11.46
C LYS A 148 12.22 15.26 12.44
N GLU A 149 12.08 13.96 12.23
CA GLU A 149 12.83 12.93 12.99
C GLU A 149 14.35 13.10 12.85
N THR A 150 14.82 13.58 11.69
CA THR A 150 16.22 13.88 11.42
C THR A 150 16.36 15.23 10.71
N GLY A 151 17.48 15.91 10.95
CA GLY A 151 17.78 17.22 10.37
C GLY A 151 17.24 18.41 11.17
N SER A 152 17.48 19.61 10.66
CA SER A 152 16.99 20.85 11.28
C SER A 152 15.51 21.09 10.99
N PRO A 153 14.78 21.80 11.88
CA PRO A 153 13.43 22.27 11.60
C PRO A 153 13.40 23.21 10.39
N GLU A 154 12.26 23.23 9.71
CA GLU A 154 11.97 24.10 8.56
C GLU A 154 10.80 25.02 8.88
N ARG A 155 10.73 26.18 8.23
CA ARG A 155 9.69 27.18 8.50
C ARG A 155 8.77 27.36 7.31
N PHE A 156 7.47 27.43 7.59
CA PHE A 156 6.42 27.53 6.58
C PHE A 156 5.37 28.55 6.99
N ASP A 157 4.78 29.24 6.01
CA ASP A 157 3.63 30.12 6.26
C ASP A 157 2.33 29.33 6.45
N ILE A 158 2.21 28.17 5.81
CA ILE A 158 1.03 27.30 5.85
C ILE A 158 1.47 25.85 6.09
N VAL A 159 0.61 25.05 6.73
CA VAL A 159 0.79 23.59 6.81
C VAL A 159 -0.56 22.93 6.56
N VAL A 160 -0.59 21.94 5.68
CA VAL A 160 -1.77 21.08 5.45
C VAL A 160 -1.40 19.67 5.89
N LEU A 161 -2.32 18.95 6.53
CA LEU A 161 -2.07 17.59 7.00
C LEU A 161 -3.01 16.62 6.30
N THR A 162 -2.44 15.66 5.57
CA THR A 162 -3.18 14.70 4.74
C THR A 162 -3.00 13.25 5.17
N MET A 163 -2.19 12.99 6.21
CA MET A 163 -2.04 11.66 6.79
C MET A 163 -3.27 11.25 7.61
N PRO A 164 -3.47 9.94 7.88
CA PRO A 164 -4.64 9.49 8.65
C PRO A 164 -4.73 10.14 10.03
N VAL A 165 -5.95 10.42 10.47
CA VAL A 165 -6.25 11.15 11.71
C VAL A 165 -5.47 10.65 12.94
N PRO A 166 -5.35 9.35 13.23
CA PRO A 166 -4.53 8.87 14.35
C PRO A 166 -3.05 9.29 14.28
N GLN A 167 -2.49 9.52 13.09
CA GLN A 167 -1.13 10.02 12.91
C GLN A 167 -1.04 11.53 13.13
N ILE A 168 -2.08 12.30 12.77
CA ILE A 168 -2.20 13.72 13.12
C ILE A 168 -2.20 13.90 14.64
N LEU A 169 -2.98 13.09 15.36
CA LEU A 169 -3.07 13.14 16.82
C LEU A 169 -1.77 12.72 17.54
N GLN A 170 -0.81 12.12 16.84
CA GLN A 170 0.51 11.76 17.37
C GLN A 170 1.54 12.88 17.22
N LEU A 171 1.25 13.93 16.44
CA LEU A 171 2.14 15.08 16.32
C LEU A 171 2.22 15.82 17.64
N GLN A 172 3.44 16.23 17.99
CA GLN A 172 3.73 16.99 19.20
C GLN A 172 3.89 18.49 18.89
N GLY A 173 4.07 19.30 19.93
CA GLY A 173 4.24 20.75 19.81
C GLY A 173 2.93 21.53 19.93
N ASP A 174 2.96 22.80 19.55
CA ASP A 174 1.83 23.72 19.71
C ASP A 174 0.55 23.23 18.99
N ILE A 175 0.69 22.45 17.92
CA ILE A 175 -0.44 21.84 17.21
C ILE A 175 -1.37 21.03 18.12
N ALA A 176 -0.84 20.36 19.15
CA ALA A 176 -1.65 19.56 20.07
C ALA A 176 -2.61 20.44 20.90
N ASN A 177 -2.23 21.71 21.14
CA ASN A 177 -3.00 22.69 21.90
C ASN A 177 -3.95 23.50 21.01
N LEU A 178 -3.70 23.58 19.70
CA LEU A 178 -4.58 24.25 18.73
C LEU A 178 -5.85 23.46 18.44
N ILE A 179 -5.83 22.15 18.68
CA ILE A 179 -7.00 21.28 18.53
C ILE A 179 -7.85 21.43 19.78
N SER A 180 -9.00 22.09 19.66
CA SER A 180 -9.97 22.22 20.75
C SER A 180 -10.46 20.85 21.24
N GLU A 181 -10.97 20.77 22.47
CA GLU A 181 -11.48 19.52 23.04
C GLU A 181 -12.57 18.87 22.17
N CYS A 182 -13.50 19.68 21.64
CA CYS A 182 -14.56 19.20 20.76
C CYS A 182 -13.99 18.61 19.45
N GLN A 183 -13.04 19.29 18.81
CA GLN A 183 -12.36 18.79 17.61
C GLN A 183 -11.57 17.51 17.92
N ARG A 184 -10.91 17.45 19.08
CA ARG A 184 -10.18 16.26 19.53
C ARG A 184 -11.11 15.05 19.66
N GLN A 185 -12.26 15.21 20.32
CA GLN A 185 -13.26 14.13 20.45
C GLN A 185 -13.76 13.65 19.07
N GLN A 186 -14.00 14.58 18.14
CA GLN A 186 -14.39 14.24 16.77
C GLN A 186 -13.29 13.45 16.04
N LEU A 187 -12.03 13.89 16.14
CA LEU A 187 -10.89 13.21 15.51
C LEU A 187 -10.64 11.82 16.12
N GLU A 188 -10.75 11.68 17.44
CA GLU A 188 -10.58 10.40 18.15
C GLU A 188 -11.68 9.38 17.83
N SER A 189 -12.86 9.84 17.38
CA SER A 189 -13.94 8.95 16.91
C SER A 189 -13.66 8.30 15.56
N VAL A 190 -12.64 8.76 14.81
CA VAL A 190 -12.32 8.25 13.47
C VAL A 190 -11.58 6.92 13.58
N CYS A 191 -12.22 5.85 13.11
CA CYS A 191 -11.69 4.49 13.10
C CYS A 191 -11.31 4.00 11.71
N TYR A 192 -10.20 3.26 11.62
CA TYR A 192 -9.73 2.60 10.41
C TYR A 192 -9.68 1.09 10.63
N SER A 193 -9.83 0.31 9.55
CA SER A 193 -9.60 -1.13 9.56
C SER A 193 -8.16 -1.46 9.17
N SER A 194 -7.62 -2.53 9.75
CA SER A 194 -6.28 -3.03 9.45
C SER A 194 -6.32 -4.19 8.46
N ARG A 195 -5.41 -4.20 7.49
CA ARG A 195 -5.28 -5.26 6.48
C ARG A 195 -3.81 -5.53 6.16
N TYR A 196 -3.50 -6.80 5.87
CA TYR A 196 -2.22 -7.18 5.25
C TYR A 196 -2.42 -7.40 3.76
N ALA A 197 -1.46 -6.93 2.96
CA ALA A 197 -1.36 -7.16 1.53
C ALA A 197 -0.08 -7.95 1.21
N LEU A 198 -0.17 -8.90 0.30
CA LEU A 198 0.94 -9.71 -0.20
C LEU A 198 1.05 -9.54 -1.72
N GLY A 199 2.19 -9.01 -2.18
CA GLY A 199 2.54 -8.98 -3.59
C GLY A 199 3.50 -10.12 -3.93
N LEU A 200 3.17 -10.92 -4.93
CA LEU A 200 4.05 -11.96 -5.46
C LEU A 200 4.43 -11.65 -6.91
N PHE A 201 5.69 -11.90 -7.25
CA PHE A 201 6.25 -11.69 -8.58
C PHE A 201 6.72 -13.02 -9.14
N TYR A 202 6.49 -13.22 -10.43
CA TYR A 202 6.84 -14.44 -11.17
C TYR A 202 7.76 -14.12 -12.33
N GLU A 203 8.40 -15.16 -12.85
CA GLU A 203 9.13 -15.08 -14.10
C GLU A 203 8.20 -14.73 -15.27
N ALA A 204 8.75 -14.02 -16.26
CA ALA A 204 8.01 -13.61 -17.45
C ALA A 204 7.43 -14.83 -18.18
N GLY A 205 6.17 -14.73 -18.62
CA GLY A 205 5.45 -15.81 -19.29
C GLY A 205 4.82 -16.85 -18.36
N THR A 206 4.96 -16.71 -17.03
CA THR A 206 4.18 -17.52 -16.07
C THR A 206 2.69 -17.27 -16.28
N LYS A 207 1.94 -18.30 -16.70
CA LYS A 207 0.50 -18.22 -16.92
C LYS A 207 -0.25 -18.68 -15.69
N ILE A 208 -1.12 -17.82 -15.16
CA ILE A 208 -2.10 -18.19 -14.15
C ILE A 208 -3.42 -18.41 -14.86
N ASP A 209 -3.75 -19.69 -15.07
CA ASP A 209 -4.91 -20.12 -15.87
C ASP A 209 -6.21 -20.08 -15.05
N VAL A 210 -6.71 -18.86 -14.83
CA VAL A 210 -8.03 -18.61 -14.27
C VAL A 210 -8.78 -17.61 -15.16
N PRO A 211 -10.12 -17.71 -15.27
CA PRO A 211 -10.88 -16.89 -16.20
C PRO A 211 -10.94 -15.41 -15.76
N TRP A 212 -10.85 -15.14 -14.46
CA TRP A 212 -10.91 -13.79 -13.88
C TRP A 212 -9.53 -13.11 -13.79
N ALA A 213 -9.51 -11.80 -13.56
CA ALA A 213 -8.33 -11.00 -13.23
C ALA A 213 -8.30 -10.55 -11.77
N GLY A 214 -9.42 -10.69 -11.06
CA GLY A 214 -9.48 -10.67 -9.61
C GLY A 214 -10.74 -11.36 -9.11
N GLN A 215 -10.76 -11.69 -7.83
CA GLN A 215 -11.86 -12.42 -7.21
C GLN A 215 -12.04 -11.95 -5.77
N TYR A 216 -13.28 -11.61 -5.42
CA TYR A 216 -13.68 -11.40 -4.03
C TYR A 216 -13.97 -12.74 -3.36
N ILE A 217 -13.43 -12.94 -2.16
CA ILE A 217 -13.54 -14.19 -1.41
C ILE A 217 -14.26 -13.93 -0.09
N THR A 218 -15.38 -14.62 0.13
CA THR A 218 -16.19 -14.50 1.35
C THR A 218 -16.12 -15.69 2.29
N SER A 219 -15.78 -16.86 1.76
CA SER A 219 -15.73 -18.12 2.51
C SER A 219 -14.41 -18.35 3.26
N ASN A 220 -13.35 -17.61 2.93
CA ASN A 220 -12.03 -17.77 3.54
C ASN A 220 -11.87 -16.81 4.74
N PRO A 221 -11.39 -17.28 5.91
CA PRO A 221 -11.24 -16.46 7.11
C PRO A 221 -10.08 -15.44 7.02
N CYS A 222 -9.12 -15.66 6.13
CA CYS A 222 -7.93 -14.83 6.01
C CYS A 222 -8.03 -13.90 4.78
N THR A 223 -8.29 -14.49 3.62
CA THR A 223 -8.17 -13.83 2.32
C THR A 223 -9.51 -13.29 1.85
N ARG A 224 -9.51 -12.00 1.48
CA ARG A 224 -10.74 -11.29 1.07
C ARG A 224 -10.78 -10.95 -0.42
N PHE A 225 -9.63 -10.79 -1.05
CA PHE A 225 -9.52 -10.41 -2.44
C PHE A 225 -8.20 -10.94 -3.02
N ILE A 226 -8.25 -11.43 -4.26
CA ILE A 226 -7.05 -11.82 -5.03
C ILE A 226 -7.10 -11.06 -6.34
N SER A 227 -5.94 -10.61 -6.84
CA SER A 227 -5.82 -10.03 -8.17
C SER A 227 -4.58 -10.52 -8.90
N ILE A 228 -4.76 -10.78 -10.18
CA ILE A 228 -3.70 -11.00 -11.16
C ILE A 228 -3.47 -9.64 -11.83
N ASP A 229 -2.53 -8.89 -11.26
CA ASP A 229 -2.45 -7.44 -11.45
C ASP A 229 -2.14 -7.02 -12.90
N ASN A 230 -1.29 -7.79 -13.60
CA ASN A 230 -0.99 -7.60 -15.03
C ASN A 230 -2.24 -7.84 -15.91
N LYS A 231 -3.01 -8.91 -15.60
CA LYS A 231 -4.28 -9.20 -16.29
C LYS A 231 -5.34 -8.13 -15.99
N LYS A 232 -5.41 -7.66 -14.73
CA LYS A 232 -6.32 -6.57 -14.29
C LYS A 232 -6.04 -5.27 -15.04
N ARG A 233 -4.76 -4.91 -15.18
CA ARG A 233 -4.32 -3.68 -15.86
C ARG A 233 -4.28 -3.81 -17.38
N ASN A 234 -4.56 -4.99 -17.93
CA ASN A 234 -4.47 -5.30 -19.36
C ASN A 234 -3.11 -4.89 -19.96
N ILE A 235 -2.05 -5.06 -19.17
CA ILE A 235 -0.67 -4.98 -19.63
C ILE A 235 -0.31 -6.40 -20.05
N GLY A 236 -0.66 -6.76 -21.29
CA GLY A 236 -0.36 -8.10 -21.83
C GLY A 236 1.10 -8.48 -21.61
N ASP A 237 1.42 -9.77 -21.71
CA ASP A 237 2.80 -10.27 -21.72
C ASP A 237 3.55 -9.59 -22.88
N LYS A 238 4.08 -8.40 -22.65
CA LYS A 238 5.11 -7.83 -23.50
C LYS A 238 6.31 -8.73 -23.30
N CYS A 239 6.37 -9.77 -24.13
CA CYS A 239 7.49 -10.68 -24.29
C CYS A 239 8.76 -9.86 -24.16
N SER A 240 9.54 -10.04 -23.10
CA SER A 240 10.88 -9.48 -22.96
C SER A 240 11.87 -10.19 -23.91
N CYS A 241 11.38 -10.56 -25.09
CA CYS A 241 12.04 -11.37 -26.09
C CYS A 241 12.75 -10.42 -27.05
N GLN A 242 13.63 -9.59 -26.51
CA GLN A 242 14.64 -8.81 -27.26
C GLN A 242 15.66 -8.18 -26.30
N LEU A 243 16.17 -8.99 -25.36
CA LEU A 243 17.50 -8.77 -24.81
C LEU A 243 18.29 -10.03 -25.13
N SER A 244 19.02 -9.97 -26.25
CA SER A 244 20.02 -10.96 -26.60
C SER A 244 21.08 -10.98 -25.49
N TRP A 245 21.04 -12.01 -24.65
CA TRP A 245 22.15 -12.30 -23.74
C TRP A 245 23.35 -12.77 -24.56
N PRO A 246 24.59 -12.33 -24.25
CA PRO A 246 25.77 -12.95 -24.83
C PRO A 246 25.81 -14.39 -24.33
N ILE A 247 25.99 -15.32 -25.27
CA ILE A 247 26.35 -16.70 -24.97
C ILE A 247 27.71 -16.63 -24.28
N ASP A 248 27.77 -16.97 -22.99
CA ASP A 248 29.02 -17.46 -22.43
C ASP A 248 28.81 -18.79 -21.72
N SER A 249 29.58 -19.75 -22.21
CA SER A 249 29.58 -21.15 -21.87
C SER A 249 30.55 -21.39 -20.73
N SER A 250 30.05 -21.44 -19.49
CA SER A 250 30.72 -22.22 -18.45
C SER A 250 29.79 -22.52 -17.29
N SER A 251 29.62 -23.82 -17.08
CA SER A 251 28.94 -24.49 -15.97
C SER A 251 29.35 -24.01 -14.58
N GLY A 252 28.37 -23.78 -13.70
CA GLY A 252 28.59 -23.56 -12.28
C GLY A 252 27.35 -23.05 -11.55
N THR A 253 26.29 -23.86 -11.50
CA THR A 253 25.07 -23.57 -10.72
C THR A 253 25.37 -23.51 -9.22
N PHE A 254 25.20 -22.33 -8.63
CA PHE A 254 24.88 -22.18 -7.21
C PHE A 254 23.50 -21.49 -7.10
N PRO A 255 22.53 -22.05 -6.37
CA PRO A 255 21.31 -21.32 -6.04
C PRO A 255 21.66 -20.17 -5.07
N CYS A 256 21.36 -18.95 -5.48
CA CYS A 256 21.45 -17.75 -4.64
C CYS A 256 20.36 -17.80 -3.55
N VAL A 257 20.56 -18.61 -2.52
CA VAL A 257 19.73 -18.56 -1.31
C VAL A 257 20.21 -17.37 -0.47
N TRP A 258 19.61 -16.20 -0.70
CA TRP A 258 19.80 -15.08 0.23
C TRP A 258 18.79 -15.17 1.37
N ARG A 259 19.30 -15.45 2.58
CA ARG A 259 18.59 -15.23 3.85
C ARG A 259 18.58 -13.73 4.15
N GLY A 260 17.61 -13.02 3.59
CA GLY A 260 17.24 -11.70 4.08
C GLY A 260 16.72 -11.82 5.52
N TRP A 261 17.21 -10.98 6.42
CA TRP A 261 16.90 -11.00 7.84
C TRP A 261 15.39 -10.80 8.10
N VAL A 262 14.68 -11.90 8.35
CA VAL A 262 13.45 -11.86 9.13
C VAL A 262 13.88 -11.72 10.58
N HIS A 263 13.54 -10.61 11.24
CA HIS A 263 13.79 -10.45 12.67
C HIS A 263 13.23 -11.68 13.42
N PRO A 264 14.05 -12.43 14.20
CA PRO A 264 13.65 -13.70 14.83
C PRO A 264 12.43 -13.61 15.76
N VAL A 265 12.01 -12.39 16.10
CA VAL A 265 10.86 -12.08 16.96
C VAL A 265 9.52 -12.18 16.21
N GLN A 266 9.49 -12.00 14.88
CA GLN A 266 8.25 -12.02 14.09
C GLN A 266 7.81 -13.45 13.72
N LEU A 267 8.74 -14.38 13.48
CA LEU A 267 8.41 -15.80 13.22
C LEU A 267 7.91 -16.53 14.48
N ARG A 268 8.43 -16.21 15.67
CA ARG A 268 7.94 -16.81 16.92
C ARG A 268 6.51 -16.40 17.28
N ARG A 269 6.04 -15.23 16.82
CA ARG A 269 4.66 -14.77 17.05
C ARG A 269 3.65 -15.46 16.12
N LEU A 270 4.03 -15.85 14.91
CA LEU A 270 3.14 -16.56 13.99
C LEU A 270 2.77 -17.97 14.51
N CYS A 271 3.74 -18.68 15.11
CA CYS A 271 3.51 -20.01 15.69
C CYS A 271 2.66 -19.98 16.99
N LEU A 272 2.59 -18.83 17.68
CA LEU A 272 1.82 -18.70 18.93
C LEU A 272 0.34 -18.35 18.72
N PHE A 273 -0.05 -17.87 17.53
CA PHE A 273 -1.42 -17.41 17.26
C PHE A 273 -2.32 -18.42 16.51
N CYS A 274 -1.79 -19.55 16.03
CA CYS A 274 -2.59 -20.53 15.30
C CYS A 274 -2.17 -22.00 15.60
N PRO A 275 -2.77 -22.67 16.60
CA PRO A 275 -2.47 -24.08 16.92
C PRO A 275 -3.05 -25.07 15.89
N VAL A 276 -3.85 -24.61 14.93
CA VAL A 276 -4.55 -25.47 13.96
C VAL A 276 -3.63 -25.90 12.81
N CYS A 277 -2.55 -25.16 12.53
CA CYS A 277 -1.61 -25.51 11.45
C CYS A 277 -0.64 -26.65 11.80
N SER A 278 -0.53 -27.09 13.06
CA SER A 278 0.44 -28.13 13.47
C SER A 278 -0.10 -29.57 13.39
N ARG A 279 -1.35 -29.81 12.95
CA ARG A 279 -1.94 -31.17 12.90
C ARG A 279 -2.18 -31.76 11.50
N SER A 280 -1.77 -31.10 10.41
CA SER A 280 -1.91 -31.66 9.05
C SER A 280 -0.61 -31.92 8.28
N PHE A 281 0.56 -31.81 8.92
CA PHE A 281 1.80 -32.33 8.35
C PHE A 281 2.16 -33.66 9.04
N LYS A 282 1.58 -34.76 8.55
CA LYS A 282 2.20 -36.09 8.69
C LYS A 282 2.96 -36.34 7.39
N GLU A 283 4.28 -36.42 7.49
CA GLU A 283 5.15 -36.88 6.40
C GLU A 283 4.72 -38.26 5.93
N PRO A 284 4.46 -38.47 4.64
CA PRO A 284 4.66 -39.77 4.02
C PRO A 284 6.10 -39.84 3.52
N ASN A 285 6.83 -40.84 4.00
CA ASN A 285 8.04 -41.35 3.36
C ASN A 285 7.77 -41.56 1.85
N LEU A 286 8.61 -41.02 0.94
CA LEU A 286 9.07 -41.67 -0.29
C LEU A 286 9.94 -40.78 -1.20
N ALA A 287 11.09 -41.38 -1.60
CA ALA A 287 11.90 -41.31 -2.82
C ALA A 287 12.28 -39.97 -3.52
N PRO A 288 13.55 -39.80 -3.93
CA PRO A 288 14.01 -38.65 -4.71
C PRO A 288 13.73 -38.86 -6.21
N GLY A 289 12.92 -37.97 -6.80
CA GLY A 289 12.73 -37.90 -8.25
C GLY A 289 11.28 -37.70 -8.67
N SER A 290 10.77 -36.47 -8.54
CA SER A 290 9.73 -35.95 -9.44
C SER A 290 9.55 -34.45 -9.25
N LEU A 291 9.31 -33.78 -10.38
CA LEU A 291 9.14 -32.35 -10.57
C LEU A 291 8.01 -31.79 -9.69
N PHE A 292 8.29 -30.70 -8.98
CA PHE A 292 7.25 -29.89 -8.35
C PHE A 292 6.93 -28.66 -9.21
N SER A 293 5.74 -28.72 -9.81
CA SER A 293 4.93 -27.59 -10.22
C SER A 293 4.64 -26.71 -9.00
N THR A 294 4.92 -25.41 -9.08
CA THR A 294 4.57 -24.46 -8.01
C THR A 294 3.97 -23.19 -8.60
N CYS A 295 2.65 -23.11 -8.49
CA CYS A 295 1.85 -21.89 -8.64
C CYS A 295 2.11 -20.95 -7.46
N ALA A 296 1.90 -19.64 -7.63
CA ALA A 296 1.84 -18.76 -6.46
C ALA A 296 0.55 -17.94 -6.37
N TRP A 297 0.40 -17.32 -5.20
CA TRP A 297 -0.85 -16.92 -4.57
C TRP A 297 -0.69 -15.60 -3.82
N GLY A 298 -1.50 -14.58 -4.11
CA GLY A 298 -1.58 -13.39 -3.26
C GLY A 298 -2.56 -13.64 -2.11
N PHE A 299 -2.09 -13.59 -0.86
CA PHE A 299 -2.95 -13.73 0.32
C PHE A 299 -3.11 -12.38 1.02
N TRP A 300 -4.36 -12.07 1.36
CA TRP A 300 -4.66 -11.05 2.35
C TRP A 300 -4.85 -11.77 3.69
N PHE A 301 -4.34 -11.21 4.78
CA PHE A 301 -4.55 -11.74 6.12
C PHE A 301 -5.29 -10.69 6.95
N HIS A 302 -6.23 -11.15 7.76
CA HIS A 302 -6.81 -10.38 8.86
C HIS A 302 -6.72 -11.23 10.13
N SER A 303 -6.19 -10.64 11.20
CA SER A 303 -6.42 -11.15 12.54
C SER A 303 -7.67 -10.47 13.06
N SER A 304 -8.78 -11.20 13.13
CA SER A 304 -9.97 -10.72 13.84
C SER A 304 -9.66 -10.58 15.32
N LEU A 305 -10.08 -9.44 15.90
CA LEU A 305 -10.38 -9.33 17.32
C LEU A 305 -11.68 -10.09 17.61
#